data_AF-A0A8D8JQK9-F1
#
_entry.id   AF-A0A8D8JQK9-F1
#
_cell.length_a   1.000
_cell.length_b   1.000
_cell.length_c   1.000
_cell.angle_alpha   90.00
_cell.angle_beta   90.00
_cell.angle_gamma   90.00
#
_symmetry.space_group_name_H-M   'P 1'
#
loop_
_entity.id
_entity.type
_entity.pdbx_description
1 polymer ?
#
loop_
_entity_poly.entity_id
_entity_poly.type
_entity_poly.pdbx_seq_one_letter_code
_entity_poly.pdbx_strand_id
1 'polypeptide(L)'
;MEVLASVSSVLSMFALTPVISLMFFIIFLASIGKSLGVRRMYVSLLVKIFEYGRQNIESIRKQQFANLDTSDTDDGSTQAGKETADAGSEGDKPDCASKLNGNANKHLSNGDLANGGNSVISRVESLILLPDVDGTRSKSRESNHEEGQNDSLEFKLSNCLDYVKSGMEAIIEDEVTSRFEAEELKNWNLLTRTNRHYEFISLKLTIIWVFGFFIRYVILMPSRVFICFVGVMWLTLCTALVGCIPEGPTKRWMVKMVLIQCFGVLSSALSSVVNYHNLENRPLNGICVANHTSPIDVLMLMCDNCYSLIGQRHGGFLGVLQRALARASPHIWFERAEAKDRMAVAKRLKEHVSDPNNPPILIFPEGTCINNTSVMQFKKGSFEVGGVIYPVAIKYDA
;
A
#
# COMPACT_ATOMS: atom_id res chain seq x y z
N MET A 1 -44.96 -0.02 -27.81
CA MET A 1 -43.53 -0.07 -27.40
C MET A 1 -42.81 1.25 -27.68
N GLU A 2 -43.01 1.89 -28.84
CA GLU A 2 -42.35 3.16 -29.19
C GLU A 2 -42.67 4.34 -28.24
N VAL A 3 -43.92 4.49 -27.81
CA VAL A 3 -44.32 5.53 -26.84
C VAL A 3 -43.68 5.30 -25.46
N LEU A 4 -43.50 4.04 -25.06
CA LEU A 4 -42.85 3.70 -23.79
C LEU A 4 -41.34 3.99 -23.86
N ALA A 5 -40.72 3.72 -25.02
CA ALA A 5 -39.32 4.02 -25.28
C ALA A 5 -39.05 5.54 -25.37
N SER A 6 -39.96 6.31 -25.98
CA SER A 6 -39.82 7.77 -26.05
C SER A 6 -40.01 8.44 -24.69
N VAL A 7 -41.00 8.00 -23.91
CA VAL A 7 -41.19 8.47 -22.52
C VAL A 7 -40.00 8.09 -21.64
N SER A 8 -39.47 6.86 -21.77
CA SER A 8 -38.25 6.42 -21.07
C SER A 8 -37.02 7.25 -21.46
N SER A 9 -36.85 7.54 -22.76
CA SER A 9 -35.77 8.38 -23.26
C SER A 9 -35.84 9.81 -22.71
N VAL A 10 -37.03 10.42 -22.72
CA VAL A 10 -37.23 11.77 -22.19
C VAL A 10 -36.97 11.81 -20.69
N LEU A 11 -37.50 10.85 -19.93
CA LEU A 11 -37.27 10.74 -18.49
C LEU A 11 -35.77 10.53 -18.18
N SER A 12 -35.08 9.72 -18.99
CA SER A 12 -33.64 9.50 -18.87
C SER A 12 -32.83 10.77 -19.15
N MET A 13 -33.24 11.60 -20.12
CA MET A 13 -32.59 12.88 -20.37
C MET A 13 -32.74 13.84 -19.18
N PHE A 14 -33.94 13.95 -18.59
CA PHE A 14 -34.16 14.78 -17.41
C PHE A 14 -33.40 14.28 -16.17
N ALA A 15 -33.22 12.96 -16.02
CA ALA A 15 -32.44 12.39 -14.92
C ALA A 15 -30.92 12.47 -15.14
N LEU A 16 -30.44 12.29 -16.37
CA LEU A 16 -29.02 12.23 -16.71
C LEU A 16 -28.40 13.62 -16.87
N THR A 17 -29.15 14.60 -17.40
CA THR A 17 -28.69 15.98 -17.58
C THR A 17 -28.15 16.63 -16.30
N PRO A 18 -28.84 16.60 -15.14
CA PRO A 18 -28.31 17.17 -13.90
C PRO A 18 -27.06 16.43 -13.41
N VAL A 19 -26.98 15.11 -13.61
CA VAL A 19 -25.80 14.30 -13.25
C VAL A 19 -24.61 14.70 -14.13
N ILE A 20 -24.79 14.78 -15.44
CA ILE A 20 -23.74 15.20 -16.39
C ILE A 20 -23.30 16.64 -16.10
N SER A 21 -24.25 17.56 -15.84
CA SER A 21 -23.95 18.95 -15.48
C SER A 21 -23.12 19.03 -14.19
N LEU A 22 -23.50 18.27 -13.16
CA LEU A 22 -22.74 18.15 -11.93
C LEU A 22 -21.32 17.59 -12.19
N MET A 23 -21.18 16.62 -13.08
CA MET A 23 -19.88 16.05 -13.46
C MET A 23 -18.99 17.08 -14.16
N PHE A 24 -19.52 17.83 -15.13
CA PHE A 24 -18.78 18.93 -15.77
C PHE A 24 -18.41 20.02 -14.78
N PHE A 25 -19.29 20.33 -13.83
CA PHE A 25 -18.99 21.29 -12.76
C PHE A 25 -17.86 20.81 -11.84
N ILE A 26 -17.83 19.53 -11.48
CA ILE A 26 -16.74 18.92 -10.71
C ILE A 26 -15.42 18.97 -11.50
N ILE A 27 -15.45 18.67 -12.80
CA ILE A 27 -14.27 18.76 -13.68
C ILE A 27 -13.78 20.20 -13.79
N PHE A 28 -14.70 21.17 -13.94
CA PHE A 28 -14.39 22.58 -13.99
C PHE A 28 -13.72 23.05 -12.70
N LEU A 29 -14.24 22.69 -11.53
CA LEU A 29 -13.62 23.02 -10.25
C LEU A 29 -12.23 22.41 -10.11
N ALA A 30 -12.07 21.14 -10.51
CA ALA A 30 -10.78 20.47 -10.53
C ALA A 30 -9.78 21.20 -11.45
N SER A 31 -10.22 21.71 -12.61
CA SER A 31 -9.40 22.48 -13.56
C SER A 31 -8.98 23.87 -13.07
N ILE A 32 -9.59 24.37 -11.98
CA ILE A 32 -9.21 25.62 -11.31
C ILE A 32 -8.39 25.32 -10.04
N GLY A 33 -8.16 24.05 -9.73
CA GLY A 33 -7.51 23.62 -8.48
C GLY A 33 -8.37 23.86 -7.23
N LYS A 34 -9.69 24.11 -7.38
CA LYS A 34 -10.62 24.24 -6.26
C LYS A 34 -11.39 22.94 -6.06
N SER A 35 -11.67 22.59 -4.81
CA SER A 35 -12.55 21.48 -4.48
C SER A 35 -13.63 21.95 -3.51
N LEU A 36 -14.87 21.52 -3.72
CA LEU A 36 -16.00 21.84 -2.82
C LEU A 36 -15.95 21.06 -1.50
N GLY A 37 -14.82 20.40 -1.17
CA GLY A 37 -14.72 19.56 0.02
C GLY A 37 -15.58 18.28 -0.01
N VAL A 38 -16.45 18.10 -1.00
CA VAL A 38 -17.34 16.92 -1.15
C VAL A 38 -16.56 15.61 -1.05
N ARG A 39 -15.37 15.56 -1.64
CA ARG A 39 -14.48 14.40 -1.57
C ARG A 39 -14.00 14.11 -0.14
N ARG A 40 -13.60 15.14 0.60
CA ARG A 40 -13.19 15.02 2.01
C ARG A 40 -14.37 14.62 2.89
N MET A 41 -15.55 15.17 2.63
CA MET A 41 -16.79 14.79 3.31
C MET A 41 -17.15 13.32 3.04
N TYR A 42 -17.05 12.86 1.79
CA TYR A 42 -17.28 11.47 1.41
C TYR A 42 -16.30 10.52 2.11
N VAL A 43 -15.00 10.84 2.12
CA VAL A 43 -13.98 10.06 2.85
C VAL A 43 -14.28 10.05 4.35
N SER A 44 -14.60 11.20 4.95
CA SER A 44 -14.97 11.28 6.37
C SER A 44 -16.22 10.45 6.70
N LEU A 45 -17.22 10.45 5.83
CA LEU A 45 -18.42 9.61 5.98
C LEU A 45 -18.06 8.13 5.92
N LEU A 46 -17.23 7.71 4.96
CA LEU A 46 -16.78 6.32 4.84
C LEU A 46 -16.01 5.87 6.08
N VAL A 47 -15.09 6.69 6.59
CA VAL A 47 -14.33 6.38 7.81
C VAL A 47 -15.27 6.20 9.00
N LYS A 48 -16.28 7.06 9.15
CA LYS A 48 -17.32 6.90 10.19
C LYS A 48 -18.12 5.61 10.04
N ILE A 49 -18.46 5.22 8.80
CA ILE A 49 -19.17 3.96 8.51
C ILE A 49 -18.30 2.75 8.86
N PHE A 50 -17.00 2.78 8.54
CA PHE A 50 -16.08 1.69 8.84
C PHE A 50 -15.85 1.55 10.35
N GLU A 51 -15.69 2.67 11.05
CA GLU A 51 -15.56 2.70 12.51
C GLU A 51 -16.84 2.16 13.20
N TYR A 52 -18.03 2.52 12.68
CA TYR A 52 -19.29 1.94 13.14
C TYR A 52 -19.35 0.42 12.92
N GLY A 53 -18.94 -0.05 11.74
CA GLY A 53 -18.87 -1.49 11.43
C GLY A 53 -17.93 -2.24 12.38
N ARG A 54 -16.74 -1.68 12.64
CA ARG A 54 -15.74 -2.21 13.58
C ARG A 54 -16.31 -2.37 14.98
N GLN A 55 -16.94 -1.33 15.52
CA GLN A 55 -17.54 -1.36 16.87
C GLN A 55 -18.66 -2.40 16.99
N ASN A 56 -19.52 -2.51 15.97
CA ASN A 56 -20.60 -3.49 15.95
C ASN A 56 -20.10 -4.94 15.88
N ILE A 57 -18.99 -5.18 15.19
CA ILE A 57 -18.36 -6.50 15.13
C ILE A 57 -17.70 -6.86 16.46
N GLU A 58 -16.99 -5.91 17.07
CA GLU A 58 -16.32 -6.10 18.36
C GLU A 58 -17.34 -6.42 19.47
N SER A 59 -18.51 -5.76 19.47
CA SER A 59 -19.57 -6.05 20.45
C SER A 59 -20.18 -7.44 20.28
N ILE A 60 -20.45 -7.87 19.04
CA ILE A 60 -20.96 -9.22 18.76
C ILE A 60 -19.95 -10.28 19.18
N ARG A 61 -18.66 -10.06 18.91
CA ARG A 61 -17.59 -10.98 19.30
C ARG A 61 -17.47 -11.11 20.81
N LYS A 62 -17.56 -9.99 21.54
CA LYS A 62 -17.59 -10.00 23.02
C LYS A 62 -18.79 -10.76 23.57
N GLN A 63 -19.96 -10.63 22.96
CA GLN A 63 -21.15 -11.40 23.34
C GLN A 63 -20.99 -12.90 23.08
N GLN A 64 -20.38 -13.29 21.95
CA GLN A 64 -20.10 -14.70 21.64
C GLN A 64 -19.13 -15.33 22.65
N PHE A 65 -18.05 -14.62 23.01
CA PHE A 65 -17.13 -15.09 24.04
C PHE A 65 -17.78 -15.17 25.42
N ALA A 66 -18.58 -14.17 25.81
CA ALA A 66 -19.32 -14.22 27.06
C ALA A 66 -20.29 -15.42 27.14
N ASN A 67 -20.95 -15.77 26.02
CA ASN A 67 -21.84 -16.91 25.97
C ASN A 67 -21.10 -18.26 26.05
N LEU A 68 -19.88 -18.36 25.52
CA LEU A 68 -19.03 -19.55 25.62
C LEU A 68 -18.53 -19.77 27.05
N ASP A 69 -18.12 -18.71 27.75
CA ASP A 69 -17.70 -18.79 29.16
C ASP A 69 -18.86 -19.17 30.11
N THR A 70 -20.10 -18.88 29.70
CA THR A 70 -21.31 -19.21 30.50
C THR A 70 -21.79 -20.64 30.26
N SER A 71 -21.50 -21.24 29.09
CA SER A 71 -21.89 -22.64 28.82
C SER A 71 -20.99 -23.68 29.52
N ASP A 72 -19.75 -23.33 29.85
CA ASP A 72 -18.84 -24.23 30.57
C ASP A 72 -19.09 -24.28 32.10
N THR A 73 -20.08 -23.54 32.61
CA THR A 73 -20.44 -23.50 34.04
C THR A 73 -21.79 -24.11 34.40
N ASP A 74 -22.57 -24.61 33.42
CA ASP A 74 -23.95 -25.08 33.68
C ASP A 74 -24.18 -26.60 33.50
N ASP A 75 -23.13 -27.38 33.20
CA ASP A 75 -23.20 -28.85 33.19
C ASP A 75 -22.80 -29.43 34.56
N GLY A 76 -23.75 -29.46 35.51
CA GLY A 76 -23.51 -30.13 36.79
C GLY A 76 -24.58 -30.00 37.86
N SER A 77 -25.86 -30.24 37.56
CA SER A 77 -26.87 -30.45 38.61
C SER A 77 -27.56 -31.80 38.48
N THR A 78 -27.02 -32.81 39.17
CA THR A 78 -27.81 -33.99 39.56
C THR A 78 -27.34 -34.53 40.92
N GLN A 79 -28.25 -34.43 41.90
CA GLN A 79 -28.41 -35.19 43.14
C GLN A 79 -27.22 -35.32 44.12
N ALA A 80 -27.34 -34.62 45.25
CA ALA A 80 -26.60 -34.90 46.49
C ALA A 80 -27.40 -35.84 47.40
N GLY A 81 -26.77 -36.94 47.81
CA GLY A 81 -27.27 -37.88 48.82
C GLY A 81 -26.16 -38.71 49.45
N LYS A 82 -25.79 -38.32 50.68
CA LYS A 82 -25.26 -39.11 51.81
C LYS A 82 -23.81 -39.68 51.81
N GLU A 83 -23.04 -39.13 52.76
CA GLU A 83 -22.08 -39.74 53.71
C GLU A 83 -21.31 -41.02 53.33
N THR A 84 -19.97 -40.95 53.34
CA THR A 84 -19.09 -41.45 54.43
C THR A 84 -17.61 -41.28 54.08
N ALA A 85 -16.80 -41.09 55.12
CA ALA A 85 -15.35 -40.93 55.08
C ALA A 85 -14.63 -42.26 54.85
N ASP A 86 -13.51 -42.25 54.10
CA ASP A 86 -12.26 -42.88 54.54
C ASP A 86 -11.05 -42.29 53.79
N ALA A 87 -9.90 -42.35 54.44
CA ALA A 87 -8.67 -41.62 54.17
C ALA A 87 -7.75 -42.27 53.11
N GLY A 88 -6.90 -41.45 52.46
CA GLY A 88 -5.60 -41.90 51.94
C GLY A 88 -5.04 -41.26 50.66
N SER A 89 -3.98 -40.44 50.85
CA SER A 89 -2.79 -40.28 49.99
C SER A 89 -2.76 -39.21 48.86
N GLU A 90 -1.99 -38.16 49.18
CA GLU A 90 -1.00 -37.37 48.40
C GLU A 90 -0.94 -37.43 46.86
N GLY A 91 -0.90 -36.22 46.25
CA GLY A 91 -0.46 -35.97 44.88
C GLY A 91 -0.52 -34.48 44.50
N ASP A 92 0.66 -33.90 44.24
CA ASP A 92 1.00 -32.49 44.02
C ASP A 92 0.18 -31.68 42.99
N LYS A 93 -0.06 -30.41 43.33
CA LYS A 93 -0.24 -29.27 42.40
C LYS A 93 1.00 -28.39 42.44
N PRO A 94 1.30 -27.66 41.35
CA PRO A 94 1.82 -26.31 41.53
C PRO A 94 0.96 -25.26 40.83
N ASP A 95 0.57 -24.27 41.63
CA ASP A 95 0.11 -22.94 41.23
C ASP A 95 1.23 -22.16 40.54
N CYS A 96 0.89 -21.32 39.55
CA CYS A 96 1.58 -20.04 39.41
C CYS A 96 0.70 -18.98 38.75
N ALA A 97 0.05 -18.18 39.61
CA ALA A 97 -0.36 -16.83 39.28
C ALA A 97 0.75 -15.88 39.74
N SER A 98 1.29 -15.05 38.84
CA SER A 98 2.08 -13.89 39.23
C SER A 98 1.53 -12.62 38.57
N LYS A 99 0.96 -11.78 39.43
CA LYS A 99 0.57 -10.38 39.20
C LYS A 99 1.78 -9.53 38.81
N LEU A 100 1.58 -8.55 37.94
CA LEU A 100 2.26 -7.25 38.03
C LEU A 100 1.25 -6.14 37.75
N ASN A 101 1.05 -5.31 38.77
CA ASN A 101 0.25 -4.09 38.77
C ASN A 101 1.23 -2.92 38.70
N GLY A 102 0.95 -1.91 37.88
CA GLY A 102 1.82 -0.74 37.68
C GLY A 102 1.03 0.45 37.16
N ASN A 103 0.61 1.30 38.09
CA ASN A 103 -0.14 2.54 37.89
C ASN A 103 0.80 3.66 37.40
N ALA A 104 0.43 4.45 36.36
CA ALA A 104 0.76 5.88 36.27
C ALA A 104 0.25 6.52 34.96
N ASN A 105 -0.60 7.54 35.13
CA ASN A 105 -0.80 8.64 34.18
C ASN A 105 0.55 9.14 33.61
N LYS A 106 0.71 9.07 32.29
CA LYS A 106 1.66 9.93 31.58
C LYS A 106 1.11 10.32 30.21
N HIS A 107 0.85 11.61 30.07
CA HIS A 107 0.52 12.28 28.82
C HIS A 107 1.74 12.22 27.89
N LEU A 108 1.65 11.45 26.81
CA LEU A 108 2.69 11.35 25.79
C LEU A 108 2.53 12.49 24.79
N SER A 109 3.42 13.48 24.92
CA SER A 109 3.71 14.49 23.91
C SER A 109 4.48 13.84 22.75
N ASN A 110 4.22 14.28 21.52
CA ASN A 110 5.02 13.94 20.34
C ASN A 110 6.52 14.19 20.59
N GLY A 111 7.39 13.23 20.26
CA GLY A 111 8.79 13.55 19.95
C GLY A 111 9.92 12.65 20.48
N ASP A 112 9.70 11.44 21.01
CA ASP A 112 10.83 10.58 21.42
C ASP A 112 10.88 9.25 20.63
N LEU A 113 11.90 9.12 19.78
CA LEU A 113 12.29 7.85 19.15
C LEU A 113 12.97 6.95 20.19
N ALA A 114 12.30 5.86 20.56
CA ALA A 114 12.97 4.71 21.14
C ALA A 114 13.69 3.93 20.04
N ASN A 115 15.00 3.76 20.22
CA ASN A 115 15.94 3.09 19.32
C ASN A 115 15.60 1.59 19.23
N GLY A 116 14.65 1.23 18.37
CA GLY A 116 14.35 -0.14 17.98
C GLY A 116 15.15 -0.50 16.74
N GLY A 117 16.00 -1.53 16.85
CA GLY A 117 16.99 -1.90 15.84
C GLY A 117 16.42 -1.98 14.42
N ASN A 118 16.98 -1.18 13.53
CA ASN A 118 16.76 -1.27 12.09
C ASN A 118 17.30 -2.63 11.59
N SER A 119 16.43 -3.57 11.22
CA SER A 119 16.82 -4.68 10.34
C SER A 119 16.88 -4.15 8.90
N VAL A 120 17.96 -3.42 8.60
CA VAL A 120 18.42 -3.34 7.21
C VAL A 120 18.77 -4.76 6.82
N ILE A 121 18.26 -5.26 5.68
CA ILE A 121 18.68 -6.54 5.10
C ILE A 121 20.19 -6.43 4.84
N SER A 122 20.97 -6.81 5.85
CA SER A 122 22.37 -7.11 5.74
C SER A 122 22.44 -8.20 4.68
N ARG A 123 23.19 -7.95 3.61
CA ARG A 123 23.64 -9.08 2.78
C ARG A 123 24.59 -9.85 3.68
N VAL A 124 24.05 -10.79 4.44
CA VAL A 124 24.87 -11.75 5.15
C VAL A 124 25.49 -12.59 4.04
N GLU A 125 26.76 -12.32 3.78
CA GLU A 125 27.61 -13.01 2.82
C GLU A 125 27.78 -14.51 3.17
N SER A 126 27.13 -14.97 4.25
CA SER A 126 27.09 -16.36 4.73
C SER A 126 26.06 -17.26 4.03
N LEU A 127 25.27 -16.75 3.07
CA LEU A 127 24.35 -17.59 2.27
C LEU A 127 25.02 -18.22 1.03
N ILE A 128 26.32 -17.99 0.83
CA ILE A 128 27.12 -18.89 0.00
C ILE A 128 27.47 -20.08 0.89
N LEU A 129 26.91 -21.25 0.56
CA LEU A 129 27.26 -22.56 1.10
C LEU A 129 28.78 -22.79 0.94
N LEU A 130 29.56 -22.27 1.87
CA LEU A 130 30.93 -22.66 2.16
C LEU A 130 30.89 -23.42 3.48
N PRO A 131 31.51 -24.60 3.57
CA PRO A 131 31.60 -25.30 4.84
C PRO A 131 32.61 -24.55 5.71
N ASP A 132 32.13 -23.71 6.63
CA ASP A 132 32.98 -23.10 7.65
C ASP A 132 33.38 -24.18 8.67
N VAL A 133 34.59 -24.71 8.47
CA VAL A 133 35.37 -25.35 9.52
C VAL A 133 35.99 -24.22 10.35
N ASP A 134 35.42 -23.92 11.51
CA ASP A 134 36.20 -23.76 12.75
C ASP A 134 35.33 -23.45 13.98
N GLY A 135 35.69 -24.11 15.07
CA GLY A 135 34.84 -24.31 16.24
C GLY A 135 34.75 -23.12 17.21
N THR A 136 33.59 -22.99 17.84
CA THR A 136 33.51 -22.46 19.20
C THR A 136 32.42 -23.21 19.99
N ARG A 137 32.91 -24.18 20.75
CA ARG A 137 32.35 -24.95 21.86
C ARG A 137 31.21 -24.25 22.65
N SER A 138 29.97 -24.71 22.50
CA SER A 138 28.94 -24.60 23.53
C SER A 138 28.79 -25.95 24.23
N LYS A 139 29.03 -25.95 25.56
CA LYS A 139 28.95 -27.14 26.42
C LYS A 139 27.51 -27.63 26.49
N SER A 140 27.22 -28.77 25.87
CA SER A 140 26.12 -29.65 26.29
C SER A 140 26.70 -30.87 27.01
N ARG A 141 26.06 -31.12 28.15
CA ARG A 141 26.32 -32.08 29.21
C ARG A 141 26.49 -33.52 28.68
N GLU A 142 27.73 -34.02 28.74
CA GLU A 142 28.06 -35.44 28.53
C GLU A 142 27.48 -36.30 29.67
N SER A 143 26.75 -37.36 29.30
CA SER A 143 26.68 -38.58 30.08
C SER A 143 27.38 -39.68 29.27
N ASN A 144 28.53 -40.12 29.79
CA ASN A 144 29.36 -41.17 29.22
C ASN A 144 28.60 -42.50 29.10
N HIS A 145 28.64 -43.11 27.93
CA HIS A 145 29.09 -44.50 27.78
C HIS A 145 29.58 -44.74 26.33
N GLU A 146 30.79 -45.29 26.28
CA GLU A 146 31.54 -46.03 25.24
C GLU A 146 30.67 -46.61 24.08
N GLU A 147 31.08 -46.64 22.82
CA GLU A 147 32.20 -47.40 22.25
C GLU A 147 32.42 -47.01 20.77
N GLY A 148 33.63 -47.21 20.23
CA GLY A 148 34.00 -46.72 18.90
C GLY A 148 33.20 -47.30 17.72
N GLN A 149 32.98 -46.46 16.71
CA GLN A 149 32.72 -46.90 15.35
C GLN A 149 33.27 -45.86 14.37
N ASN A 150 33.99 -46.36 13.36
CA ASN A 150 34.42 -45.63 12.18
C ASN A 150 33.30 -44.71 11.68
N ASP A 151 33.55 -43.40 11.65
CA ASP A 151 32.74 -42.44 10.89
C ASP A 151 32.96 -42.68 9.39
N SER A 152 32.43 -43.79 8.88
CA SER A 152 31.90 -43.80 7.53
C SER A 152 30.75 -42.80 7.56
N LEU A 153 30.91 -41.65 6.89
CA LEU A 153 29.83 -40.72 6.57
C LEU A 153 28.77 -41.48 5.77
N GLU A 154 27.91 -42.22 6.47
CA GLU A 154 26.79 -42.92 5.89
C GLU A 154 25.78 -41.85 5.51
N PHE A 155 25.81 -41.46 4.23
CA PHE A 155 24.86 -40.52 3.67
C PHE A 155 23.44 -41.08 3.84
N LYS A 156 22.73 -40.57 4.85
CA LYS A 156 21.32 -40.84 5.05
C LYS A 156 20.53 -39.77 4.31
N LEU A 157 19.69 -40.23 3.37
CA LEU A 157 18.80 -39.36 2.57
C LEU A 157 17.91 -38.48 3.47
N SER A 158 17.62 -38.90 4.70
CA SER A 158 16.89 -38.10 5.70
C SER A 158 17.57 -36.77 6.02
N ASN A 159 18.91 -36.70 6.00
CA ASN A 159 19.63 -35.47 6.28
C ASN A 159 19.36 -34.42 5.18
N CYS A 160 19.11 -34.84 3.94
CA CYS A 160 18.68 -33.93 2.88
C CYS A 160 17.28 -33.35 3.14
N LEU A 161 16.39 -34.10 3.81
CA LEU A 161 15.05 -33.62 4.14
C LEU A 161 15.10 -32.51 5.18
N ASP A 162 16.05 -32.54 6.11
CA ASP A 162 16.24 -31.46 7.09
C ASP A 162 16.70 -30.16 6.40
N TYR A 163 17.64 -30.25 5.45
CA TYR A 163 18.04 -29.08 4.64
C TYR A 163 16.90 -28.56 3.75
N VAL A 164 16.08 -29.46 3.17
CA VAL A 164 14.90 -29.06 2.40
C VAL A 164 13.87 -28.40 3.30
N LYS A 165 13.63 -28.94 4.51
CA LYS A 165 12.74 -28.34 5.52
C LYS A 165 13.22 -26.95 5.93
N SER A 166 14.49 -26.80 6.29
CA SER A 166 15.06 -25.49 6.64
C SER A 166 15.03 -24.50 5.47
N GLY A 167 15.26 -24.98 4.24
CA GLY A 167 15.10 -24.17 3.04
C GLY A 167 13.66 -23.72 2.81
N MET A 168 12.69 -24.61 3.04
CA MET A 168 11.26 -24.28 2.95
C MET A 168 10.82 -23.33 4.07
N GLU A 169 11.29 -23.54 5.31
CA GLU A 169 11.02 -22.63 6.44
C GLU A 169 11.58 -21.23 6.15
N ALA A 170 12.81 -21.13 5.64
CA ALA A 170 13.39 -19.85 5.24
C ALA A 170 12.63 -19.15 4.09
N ILE A 171 12.00 -19.91 3.19
CA ILE A 171 11.13 -19.35 2.14
C ILE A 171 9.78 -18.89 2.74
N ILE A 172 9.21 -19.67 3.65
CA ILE A 172 7.93 -19.37 4.31
C ILE A 172 8.07 -18.13 5.21
N GLU A 173 9.18 -18.01 5.93
CA GLU A 173 9.48 -16.92 6.85
C GLU A 173 10.15 -15.71 6.15
N ASP A 174 10.16 -15.67 4.81
CA ASP A 174 10.77 -14.58 4.07
C ASP A 174 10.08 -13.23 4.35
N GLU A 175 10.85 -12.31 4.93
CA GLU A 175 10.40 -10.95 5.24
C GLU A 175 10.10 -10.13 3.98
N VAL A 176 10.55 -10.55 2.80
CA VAL A 176 10.41 -9.82 1.52
C VAL A 176 9.07 -10.10 0.85
N THR A 177 8.67 -11.36 0.72
CA THR A 177 7.46 -11.77 -0.02
C THR A 177 6.18 -11.18 0.60
N SER A 178 6.09 -11.17 1.93
CA SER A 178 4.97 -10.56 2.67
C SER A 178 4.78 -9.06 2.39
N ARG A 179 5.82 -8.35 1.90
CA ARG A 179 5.75 -6.92 1.54
C ARG A 179 5.17 -6.66 0.16
N PHE A 180 4.99 -7.71 -0.64
CA PHE A 180 4.28 -7.64 -1.91
C PHE A 180 2.82 -8.06 -1.78
N GLU A 181 2.47 -8.76 -0.70
CA GLU A 181 1.08 -9.11 -0.41
C GLU A 181 0.29 -7.87 -0.03
N ALA A 182 -0.98 -7.79 -0.44
CA ALA A 182 -1.80 -6.65 -0.10
C ALA A 182 -2.01 -6.58 1.42
N GLU A 183 -1.81 -5.41 2.02
CA GLU A 183 -2.01 -5.21 3.45
C GLU A 183 -3.43 -5.62 3.87
N GLU A 184 -3.52 -6.51 4.86
CA GLU A 184 -4.79 -6.90 5.46
C GLU A 184 -5.28 -5.81 6.42
N LEU A 185 -6.36 -5.14 6.02
CA LEU A 185 -6.98 -4.13 6.86
C LEU A 185 -7.67 -4.80 8.05
N LYS A 186 -7.25 -4.46 9.27
CA LYS A 186 -7.82 -4.97 10.52
C LYS A 186 -9.28 -4.53 10.74
N ASN A 187 -9.73 -3.49 10.03
CA ASN A 187 -11.04 -2.89 10.20
C ASN A 187 -12.04 -3.42 9.16
N TRP A 188 -13.30 -3.59 9.58
CA TRP A 188 -14.39 -3.87 8.66
C TRP A 188 -14.52 -2.75 7.63
N ASN A 189 -14.58 -3.13 6.38
CA ASN A 189 -14.67 -2.20 5.27
C ASN A 189 -15.66 -2.74 4.22
N LEU A 190 -15.99 -1.92 3.23
CA LEU A 190 -16.92 -2.28 2.17
C LEU A 190 -16.29 -3.17 1.07
N LEU A 191 -15.02 -3.56 1.19
CA LEU A 191 -14.28 -4.35 0.22
C LEU A 191 -14.23 -5.82 0.66
N THR A 192 -14.99 -6.65 -0.05
CA THR A 192 -15.06 -8.13 0.04
C THR A 192 -13.68 -8.81 -0.13
N ARG A 193 -12.69 -8.11 -0.73
CA ARG A 193 -11.37 -8.70 -1.05
C ARG A 193 -10.51 -8.98 0.18
N THR A 194 -10.63 -8.20 1.25
CA THR A 194 -9.73 -8.28 2.41
C THR A 194 -10.30 -9.06 3.59
N ASN A 195 -11.59 -9.44 3.59
CA ASN A 195 -12.12 -10.16 4.73
C ASN A 195 -13.43 -10.95 4.47
N ARG A 196 -13.31 -12.23 4.11
CA ARG A 196 -14.47 -13.11 3.86
C ARG A 196 -15.30 -13.41 5.13
N HIS A 197 -14.70 -13.31 6.31
CA HIS A 197 -15.36 -13.68 7.57
C HIS A 197 -16.32 -12.61 8.10
N TYR A 198 -16.24 -11.36 7.64
CA TYR A 198 -17.07 -10.25 8.16
C TYR A 198 -18.14 -9.74 7.19
N GLU A 199 -18.36 -10.42 6.06
CA GLU A 199 -19.36 -10.01 5.06
C GLU A 199 -20.80 -10.17 5.55
N PHE A 200 -21.04 -11.11 6.49
CA PHE A 200 -22.40 -11.50 6.89
C PHE A 200 -22.58 -11.67 8.42
N ILE A 201 -21.86 -10.89 9.23
CA ILE A 201 -21.98 -11.00 10.70
C ILE A 201 -23.30 -10.41 11.21
N SER A 202 -23.80 -9.33 10.60
CA SER A 202 -25.07 -8.73 11.02
C SER A 202 -25.88 -8.19 9.85
N LEU A 203 -27.21 -8.36 9.93
CA LEU A 203 -28.16 -7.87 8.92
C LEU A 203 -28.01 -6.37 8.66
N LYS A 204 -27.69 -5.58 9.70
CA LYS A 204 -27.42 -4.14 9.58
C LYS A 204 -26.20 -3.84 8.72
N LEU A 205 -25.08 -4.54 8.96
CA LEU A 205 -23.86 -4.37 8.15
C LEU A 205 -24.06 -4.84 6.72
N THR A 206 -24.80 -5.94 6.51
CA THR A 206 -25.13 -6.43 5.17
C THR A 206 -25.97 -5.42 4.38
N ILE A 207 -26.98 -4.77 5.01
CA ILE A 207 -27.74 -3.70 4.34
C ILE A 207 -26.83 -2.53 3.93
N ILE A 208 -25.95 -2.08 4.84
CA ILE A 208 -24.98 -1.01 4.55
C ILE A 208 -24.05 -1.43 3.40
N TRP A 209 -23.61 -2.68 3.39
CA TRP A 209 -22.76 -3.23 2.34
C TRP A 209 -23.46 -3.29 0.99
N VAL A 210 -24.71 -3.79 0.92
CA VAL A 210 -25.51 -3.86 -0.33
C VAL A 210 -25.77 -2.45 -0.87
N PHE A 211 -26.17 -1.52 0.00
CA PHE A 211 -26.36 -0.12 -0.41
C PHE A 211 -25.05 0.50 -0.90
N GLY A 212 -23.94 0.30 -0.18
CA GLY A 212 -22.61 0.76 -0.59
C GLY A 212 -22.12 0.11 -1.88
N PHE A 213 -22.46 -1.15 -2.13
CA PHE A 213 -22.21 -1.84 -3.39
C PHE A 213 -22.96 -1.16 -4.54
N PHE A 214 -24.28 -0.93 -4.38
CA PHE A 214 -25.09 -0.25 -5.39
C PHE A 214 -24.53 1.13 -5.74
N ILE A 215 -24.27 1.97 -4.73
CA ILE A 215 -23.71 3.31 -4.95
C ILE A 215 -22.36 3.25 -5.68
N ARG A 216 -21.47 2.32 -5.29
CA ARG A 216 -20.12 2.22 -5.89
C ARG A 216 -20.16 1.78 -7.34
N TYR A 217 -20.91 0.73 -7.66
CA TYR A 217 -20.84 0.13 -8.99
C TYR A 217 -21.83 0.73 -9.99
N VAL A 218 -22.96 1.26 -9.53
CA VAL A 218 -23.99 1.84 -10.42
C VAL A 218 -23.79 3.35 -10.62
N ILE A 219 -23.29 4.07 -9.61
CA ILE A 219 -23.15 5.53 -9.67
C ILE A 219 -21.68 5.96 -9.74
N LEU A 220 -20.85 5.54 -8.79
CA LEU A 220 -19.47 6.01 -8.70
C LEU A 220 -18.57 5.43 -9.78
N MET A 221 -18.66 4.14 -10.11
CA MET A 221 -17.77 3.51 -11.09
C MET A 221 -17.96 4.09 -12.50
N PRO A 222 -19.20 4.21 -13.04
CA PRO A 222 -19.41 4.83 -14.36
C PRO A 222 -18.95 6.28 -14.40
N SER A 223 -19.22 7.05 -13.34
CA SER A 223 -18.78 8.45 -13.26
C SER A 223 -17.25 8.58 -13.21
N ARG A 224 -16.55 7.69 -12.49
CA ARG A 224 -15.08 7.64 -12.47
C ARG A 224 -14.49 7.29 -13.84
N VAL A 225 -15.08 6.32 -14.54
CA VAL A 225 -14.66 5.95 -15.90
C VAL A 225 -14.84 7.13 -16.85
N PHE A 226 -15.96 7.84 -16.77
CA PHE A 226 -16.22 9.02 -17.59
C PHE A 226 -15.23 10.16 -17.30
N ILE A 227 -14.99 10.51 -16.02
CA ILE A 227 -14.00 11.54 -15.65
C ILE A 227 -12.61 11.14 -16.11
N CYS A 228 -12.23 9.86 -15.99
CA CYS A 228 -10.95 9.36 -16.46
C CYS A 228 -10.81 9.53 -17.98
N PHE A 229 -11.83 9.15 -18.74
CA PHE A 229 -11.85 9.30 -20.19
C PHE A 229 -11.70 10.77 -20.62
N VAL A 230 -12.51 11.66 -20.04
CA VAL A 230 -12.43 13.11 -20.29
C VAL A 230 -11.06 13.66 -19.88
N GLY A 231 -10.53 13.23 -18.74
CA GLY A 231 -9.22 13.66 -18.24
C GLY A 231 -8.06 13.24 -19.16
N VAL A 232 -8.09 12.02 -19.70
CA VAL A 232 -7.09 11.55 -20.67
C VAL A 232 -7.19 12.33 -21.97
N MET A 233 -8.40 12.55 -22.50
CA MET A 233 -8.60 13.37 -23.70
C MET A 233 -8.09 14.80 -23.48
N TRP A 234 -8.44 15.41 -22.35
CA TRP A 234 -7.97 16.75 -21.98
C TRP A 234 -6.44 16.83 -21.89
N LEU A 235 -5.80 15.88 -21.22
CA LEU A 235 -4.34 15.80 -21.15
C LEU A 235 -3.70 15.67 -22.53
N THR A 236 -4.23 14.80 -23.39
CA THR A 236 -3.70 14.63 -24.76
C THR A 236 -3.87 15.89 -25.61
N LEU A 237 -4.96 16.64 -25.43
CA LEU A 237 -5.20 17.89 -26.13
C LEU A 237 -4.27 19.00 -25.63
N CYS A 238 -4.23 19.25 -24.32
CA CYS A 238 -3.44 20.33 -23.75
C CYS A 238 -1.93 20.14 -23.99
N THR A 239 -1.43 18.91 -23.86
CA THR A 239 -0.03 18.59 -24.17
C THR A 239 0.29 18.74 -25.66
N ALA A 240 -0.68 18.52 -26.56
CA ALA A 240 -0.51 18.80 -27.98
C ALA A 240 -0.36 20.31 -28.23
N LEU A 241 -1.25 21.11 -27.64
CA LEU A 241 -1.26 22.57 -27.81
C LEU A 241 0.02 23.21 -27.25
N VAL A 242 0.44 22.80 -26.05
CA VAL A 242 1.68 23.31 -25.44
C VAL A 242 2.93 22.81 -26.17
N GLY A 243 2.88 21.61 -26.75
CA GLY A 243 3.98 21.06 -27.55
C GLY A 243 4.29 21.89 -28.80
N CYS A 244 3.31 22.60 -29.37
CA CYS A 244 3.49 23.50 -30.51
C CYS A 244 4.16 24.84 -30.16
N ILE A 245 4.31 25.16 -28.87
CA ILE A 245 4.92 26.42 -28.40
C ILE A 245 6.46 26.29 -28.45
N PRO A 246 7.19 27.34 -28.88
CA PRO A 246 8.66 27.33 -28.87
C PRO A 246 9.22 27.20 -27.44
N GLU A 247 10.41 26.61 -27.33
CA GLU A 247 11.09 26.45 -26.03
C GLU A 247 11.39 27.80 -25.38
N GLY A 248 11.07 27.92 -24.09
CA GLY A 248 11.30 29.16 -23.34
C GLY A 248 10.70 29.13 -21.94
N PRO A 249 10.95 30.18 -21.13
CA PRO A 249 10.44 30.28 -19.76
C PRO A 249 8.90 30.20 -19.68
N THR A 250 8.22 30.81 -20.66
CA THR A 250 6.76 30.83 -20.77
C THR A 250 6.20 29.43 -21.05
N LYS A 251 6.79 28.69 -21.99
CA LYS A 251 6.42 27.29 -22.26
C LYS A 251 6.58 26.45 -21.01
N ARG A 252 7.73 26.53 -20.31
CA ARG A 252 7.98 25.76 -19.08
C ARG A 252 6.94 26.04 -17.99
N TRP A 253 6.60 27.31 -17.79
CA TRP A 253 5.54 27.69 -16.86
C TRP A 253 4.18 27.13 -17.27
N MET A 254 3.82 27.23 -18.56
CA MET A 254 2.57 26.66 -19.09
C MET A 254 2.52 25.15 -18.95
N VAL A 255 3.60 24.43 -19.26
CA VAL A 255 3.73 22.98 -19.08
C VAL A 255 3.48 22.61 -17.62
N LYS A 256 4.13 23.31 -16.68
CA LYS A 256 3.94 23.05 -15.24
C LYS A 256 2.47 23.22 -14.84
N MET A 257 1.84 24.33 -15.23
CA MET A 257 0.43 24.59 -14.91
C MET A 257 -0.50 23.55 -15.56
N VAL A 258 -0.31 23.26 -16.85
CA VAL A 258 -1.14 22.32 -17.61
C VAL A 258 -1.02 20.91 -17.05
N LEU A 259 0.19 20.43 -16.75
CA LEU A 259 0.37 19.09 -16.20
C LEU A 259 -0.25 18.98 -14.81
N ILE A 260 -0.01 19.92 -13.90
CA ILE A 260 -0.64 19.92 -12.57
C ILE A 260 -2.18 19.88 -12.70
N GLN A 261 -2.74 20.70 -13.58
CA GLN A 261 -4.20 20.72 -13.82
C GLN A 261 -4.72 19.40 -14.40
N CYS A 262 -4.07 18.86 -15.42
CA CYS A 262 -4.49 17.61 -16.04
C CYS A 262 -4.41 16.45 -15.04
N PHE A 263 -3.32 16.35 -14.28
CA PHE A 263 -3.17 15.33 -13.24
C PHE A 263 -4.17 15.53 -12.10
N GLY A 264 -4.54 16.77 -11.75
CA GLY A 264 -5.64 17.07 -10.83
C GLY A 264 -7.02 16.60 -11.32
N VAL A 265 -7.29 16.71 -12.61
CA VAL A 265 -8.52 16.14 -13.23
C VAL A 265 -8.48 14.61 -13.19
N LEU A 266 -7.36 13.99 -13.58
CA LEU A 266 -7.22 12.53 -13.52
C LEU A 266 -7.34 11.99 -12.09
N SER A 267 -6.75 12.66 -11.09
CA SER A 267 -6.84 12.26 -9.68
C SER A 267 -8.28 12.35 -9.14
N SER A 268 -9.09 13.21 -9.75
CA SER A 268 -10.53 13.31 -9.43
C SER A 268 -11.30 12.05 -9.83
N ALA A 269 -10.87 11.33 -10.87
CA ALA A 269 -11.44 10.02 -11.20
C ALA A 269 -11.16 8.95 -10.12
N LEU A 270 -10.14 9.12 -9.30
CA LEU A 270 -9.86 8.23 -8.16
C LEU A 270 -10.50 8.70 -6.86
N SER A 271 -11.09 9.90 -6.85
CA SER A 271 -11.55 10.54 -5.62
C SER A 271 -10.45 10.64 -4.55
N SER A 272 -9.19 10.87 -4.97
CA SER A 272 -8.04 10.95 -4.06
C SER A 272 -8.06 12.21 -3.20
N VAL A 273 -7.82 12.07 -1.90
CA VAL A 273 -7.57 13.20 -0.99
C VAL A 273 -6.09 13.17 -0.65
N VAL A 274 -5.37 14.22 -1.01
CA VAL A 274 -3.93 14.33 -0.76
C VAL A 274 -3.69 15.47 0.22
N ASN A 275 -2.84 15.21 1.21
CA ASN A 275 -2.37 16.20 2.17
C ASN A 275 -0.87 16.36 1.98
N TYR A 276 -0.42 17.59 1.75
CA TYR A 276 0.98 17.91 1.53
C TYR A 276 1.55 18.55 2.79
N HIS A 277 2.72 18.07 3.20
CA HIS A 277 3.46 18.57 4.35
C HIS A 277 4.81 19.11 3.89
N ASN A 278 5.41 20.03 4.66
CA ASN A 278 6.73 20.62 4.38
C ASN A 278 6.88 21.19 2.96
N LEU A 279 5.97 22.09 2.59
CA LEU A 279 5.90 22.69 1.25
C LEU A 279 7.14 23.51 0.88
N GLU A 280 7.88 23.98 1.88
CA GLU A 280 9.15 24.68 1.73
C GLU A 280 10.25 23.81 1.09
N ASN A 281 10.17 22.49 1.22
CA ASN A 281 11.16 21.53 0.71
C ASN A 281 10.78 20.92 -0.65
N ARG A 282 9.85 21.54 -1.38
CA ARG A 282 9.38 21.02 -2.68
C ARG A 282 10.55 20.90 -3.67
N PRO A 283 10.61 19.79 -4.44
CA PRO A 283 11.63 19.63 -5.48
C PRO A 283 11.56 20.73 -6.54
N LEU A 284 12.67 21.44 -6.75
CA LEU A 284 12.75 22.51 -7.74
C LEU A 284 13.44 22.05 -9.03
N ASN A 285 14.54 21.31 -8.88
CA ASN A 285 15.35 20.70 -9.94
C ASN A 285 16.02 19.43 -9.38
N GLY A 286 16.95 18.82 -10.12
CA GLY A 286 17.67 17.64 -9.62
C GLY A 286 16.80 16.38 -9.57
N ILE A 287 16.85 15.64 -8.48
CA ILE A 287 16.25 14.31 -8.34
C ILE A 287 15.31 14.27 -7.14
N CYS A 288 14.03 14.02 -7.39
CA CYS A 288 13.02 13.67 -6.40
C CYS A 288 13.01 12.16 -6.20
N VAL A 289 13.26 11.72 -4.97
CA VAL A 289 13.33 10.30 -4.59
C VAL A 289 12.15 9.99 -3.69
N ALA A 290 11.28 9.08 -4.11
CA ALA A 290 10.11 8.67 -3.33
C ALA A 290 10.01 7.16 -3.13
N ASN A 291 9.40 6.71 -2.03
CA ASN A 291 8.99 5.31 -1.89
C ASN A 291 7.88 4.96 -2.90
N HIS A 292 7.79 3.69 -3.28
CA HIS A 292 6.90 3.24 -4.36
C HIS A 292 5.92 2.18 -3.89
N THR A 293 4.66 2.58 -3.77
CA THR A 293 3.54 1.69 -3.42
C THR A 293 2.78 1.23 -4.65
N SER A 294 2.57 2.11 -5.63
CA SER A 294 1.72 1.80 -6.78
C SER A 294 1.97 2.71 -7.98
N PRO A 295 1.50 2.35 -9.19
CA PRO A 295 1.54 3.27 -10.34
C PRO A 295 0.78 4.59 -10.11
N ILE A 296 -0.13 4.64 -9.12
CA ILE A 296 -0.90 5.84 -8.78
C ILE A 296 -0.03 6.89 -8.06
N ASP A 297 1.12 6.51 -7.50
CA ASP A 297 2.04 7.41 -6.81
C ASP A 297 2.48 8.58 -7.70
N VAL A 298 2.79 8.28 -8.97
CA VAL A 298 3.12 9.29 -9.99
C VAL A 298 1.97 10.26 -10.15
N LEU A 299 0.73 9.75 -10.22
CA LEU A 299 -0.46 10.59 -10.36
C LEU A 299 -0.61 11.54 -9.16
N MET A 300 -0.40 11.04 -7.94
CA MET A 300 -0.53 11.84 -6.72
C MET A 300 0.55 12.92 -6.61
N LEU A 301 1.82 12.58 -6.89
CA LEU A 301 2.91 13.55 -6.84
C LEU A 301 2.77 14.64 -7.92
N MET A 302 2.34 14.25 -9.13
CA MET A 302 2.13 15.18 -10.24
C MET A 302 0.95 16.14 -10.02
N CYS A 303 0.09 15.90 -9.03
CA CYS A 303 -0.95 16.84 -8.63
C CYS A 303 -0.39 18.07 -7.88
N ASP A 304 0.82 17.99 -7.33
CA ASP A 304 1.42 19.07 -6.55
C ASP A 304 2.52 19.83 -7.29
N ASN A 305 3.30 19.08 -8.07
CA ASN A 305 4.47 19.60 -8.76
C ASN A 305 4.66 18.88 -10.09
N CYS A 306 5.46 19.49 -10.99
CA CYS A 306 5.77 18.89 -12.27
C CYS A 306 7.10 18.13 -12.18
N TYR A 307 7.09 16.86 -12.56
CA TYR A 307 8.26 15.99 -12.58
C TYR A 307 8.54 15.47 -13.99
N SER A 308 9.83 15.25 -14.25
CA SER A 308 10.28 14.43 -15.38
C SER A 308 10.21 12.97 -14.95
N LEU A 309 9.53 12.16 -15.76
CA LEU A 309 9.28 10.76 -15.45
C LEU A 309 10.33 9.89 -16.12
N ILE A 310 10.72 8.83 -15.43
CA ILE A 310 11.54 7.77 -15.99
C ILE A 310 10.72 6.49 -16.06
N GLY A 311 10.81 5.78 -17.17
CA GLY A 311 10.24 4.45 -17.24
C GLY A 311 10.59 3.72 -18.52
N GLN A 312 10.19 2.46 -18.58
CA GLN A 312 10.24 1.71 -19.82
C GLN A 312 9.20 2.26 -20.80
N ARG A 313 9.52 2.27 -22.09
CA ARG A 313 8.55 2.59 -23.14
C ARG A 313 7.52 1.47 -23.26
N HIS A 314 6.24 1.84 -23.28
CA HIS A 314 5.12 0.93 -23.35
C HIS A 314 4.29 1.15 -24.62
N GLY A 315 3.65 0.08 -25.10
CA GLY A 315 2.65 0.13 -26.17
C GLY A 315 1.24 0.46 -25.64
N GLY A 316 0.25 0.32 -26.53
CA GLY A 316 -1.18 0.43 -26.18
C GLY A 316 -1.56 1.78 -25.56
N PHE A 317 -2.48 1.73 -24.59
CA PHE A 317 -3.00 2.90 -23.88
C PHE A 317 -1.90 3.69 -23.14
N LEU A 318 -1.02 3.00 -22.41
CA LEU A 318 0.09 3.65 -21.71
C LEU A 318 1.05 4.35 -22.68
N GLY A 319 1.27 3.78 -23.86
CA GLY A 319 2.04 4.42 -24.92
C GLY A 319 1.42 5.73 -25.44
N VAL A 320 0.08 5.81 -25.52
CA VAL A 320 -0.62 7.06 -25.88
C VAL A 320 -0.34 8.15 -24.84
N LEU A 321 -0.44 7.79 -23.55
CA LEU A 321 -0.17 8.70 -22.44
C LEU A 321 1.29 9.16 -22.42
N GLN A 322 2.24 8.22 -22.57
CA GLN A 322 3.67 8.52 -22.63
C GLN A 322 4.02 9.47 -23.78
N ARG A 323 3.47 9.24 -24.98
CA ARG A 323 3.65 10.14 -26.13
C ARG A 323 3.03 11.51 -25.89
N ALA A 324 1.87 11.58 -25.25
CA ALA A 324 1.25 12.86 -24.91
C ALA A 324 2.15 13.68 -23.96
N LEU A 325 2.61 13.06 -22.87
CA LEU A 325 3.50 13.67 -21.89
C LEU A 325 4.84 14.12 -22.50
N ALA A 326 5.44 13.28 -23.35
CA ALA A 326 6.72 13.56 -24.00
C ALA A 326 6.69 14.81 -24.93
N ARG A 327 5.51 15.28 -25.35
CA ARG A 327 5.39 16.53 -26.13
C ARG A 327 5.49 17.79 -25.27
N ALA A 328 5.21 17.67 -23.96
CA ALA A 328 5.13 18.82 -23.06
C ALA A 328 6.39 18.96 -22.18
N SER A 329 6.99 17.86 -21.74
CA SER A 329 8.08 17.87 -20.76
C SER A 329 9.15 16.83 -21.13
N PRO A 330 10.44 17.05 -20.79
CA PRO A 330 11.55 16.14 -21.10
C PRO A 330 11.52 14.86 -20.25
N HIS A 331 10.51 14.01 -20.46
CA HIS A 331 10.44 12.68 -19.85
C HIS A 331 11.46 11.72 -20.49
N ILE A 332 12.05 10.84 -19.69
CA ILE A 332 13.09 9.90 -20.11
C ILE A 332 12.49 8.50 -20.23
N TRP A 333 12.27 8.05 -21.46
CA TRP A 333 11.73 6.71 -21.74
C TRP A 333 12.81 5.80 -22.32
N PHE A 334 13.03 4.65 -21.69
CA PHE A 334 14.02 3.67 -22.12
C PHE A 334 13.37 2.51 -22.87
N GLU A 335 14.05 2.01 -23.90
CA GLU A 335 13.70 0.72 -24.49
C GLU A 335 14.09 -0.43 -23.54
N ARG A 336 13.39 -1.56 -23.62
CA ARG A 336 13.63 -2.70 -22.70
C ARG A 336 15.08 -3.20 -22.71
N ALA A 337 15.75 -3.15 -23.87
CA ALA A 337 17.15 -3.53 -24.00
C ALA A 337 18.09 -2.48 -23.39
N GLU A 338 17.78 -1.21 -23.59
CA GLU A 338 18.58 -0.07 -23.12
C GLU A 338 18.46 0.15 -21.60
N ALA A 339 17.28 -0.14 -21.02
CA ALA A 339 17.07 -0.04 -19.57
C ALA A 339 17.99 -0.99 -18.76
N LYS A 340 18.58 -2.00 -19.39
CA LYS A 340 19.57 -2.89 -18.78
C LYS A 340 20.99 -2.30 -18.77
N ASP A 341 21.27 -1.32 -19.64
CA ASP A 341 22.56 -0.63 -19.68
C ASP A 341 22.61 0.50 -18.64
N ARG A 342 23.20 0.17 -17.49
CA ARG A 342 23.35 1.11 -16.37
C ARG A 342 24.13 2.37 -16.74
N MET A 343 25.12 2.26 -17.63
CA MET A 343 25.93 3.41 -18.02
C MET A 343 25.15 4.36 -18.92
N ALA A 344 24.39 3.82 -19.88
CA ALA A 344 23.52 4.63 -20.73
C ALA A 344 22.42 5.34 -19.92
N VAL A 345 21.81 4.64 -18.95
CA VAL A 345 20.82 5.24 -18.04
C VAL A 345 21.47 6.36 -17.22
N ALA A 346 22.59 6.09 -16.52
CA ALA A 346 23.26 7.09 -15.69
C ALA A 346 23.68 8.34 -16.49
N LYS A 347 24.15 8.14 -17.73
CA LYS A 347 24.52 9.24 -18.63
C LYS A 347 23.32 10.15 -18.94
N ARG A 348 22.17 9.59 -19.34
CA ARG A 348 20.96 10.39 -19.63
C ARG A 348 20.43 11.12 -18.40
N LEU A 349 20.45 10.47 -17.25
CA LEU A 349 20.05 11.11 -15.99
C LEU A 349 20.96 12.30 -15.67
N LYS A 350 22.28 12.14 -15.86
CA LYS A 350 23.26 13.19 -15.61
C LYS A 350 23.11 14.36 -16.57
N GLU A 351 22.87 14.09 -17.85
CA GLU A 351 22.58 15.12 -18.87
C GLU A 351 21.33 15.92 -18.50
N HIS A 352 20.25 15.25 -18.07
CA HIS A 352 19.03 15.92 -17.65
C HIS A 352 19.22 16.80 -16.42
N VAL A 353 19.90 16.29 -15.38
CA VAL A 353 20.17 17.01 -14.13
C VAL A 353 21.13 18.18 -14.33
N SER A 354 21.99 18.14 -15.36
CA SER A 354 22.95 19.21 -15.65
C SER A 354 22.29 20.52 -16.12
N ASP A 355 21.08 20.48 -16.67
CA ASP A 355 20.31 21.68 -17.00
C ASP A 355 19.42 22.09 -15.81
N PRO A 356 19.67 23.23 -15.15
CA PRO A 356 18.89 23.69 -14.02
C PRO A 356 17.46 24.09 -14.39
N ASN A 357 17.14 24.26 -15.67
CA ASN A 357 15.79 24.59 -16.15
C ASN A 357 14.89 23.36 -16.30
N ASN A 358 15.46 22.15 -16.25
CA ASN A 358 14.69 20.93 -16.38
C ASN A 358 13.86 20.66 -15.11
N PRO A 359 12.66 20.07 -15.25
CA PRO A 359 11.90 19.65 -14.08
C PRO A 359 12.64 18.55 -13.33
N PRO A 360 12.49 18.48 -11.99
CA PRO A 360 13.11 17.44 -11.17
C PRO A 360 12.69 16.06 -11.68
N ILE A 361 13.65 15.14 -11.70
CA ILE A 361 13.42 13.76 -12.09
C ILE A 361 12.75 13.02 -10.94
N LEU A 362 11.61 12.36 -11.17
CA LEU A 362 11.00 11.49 -10.18
C LEU A 362 11.55 10.06 -10.30
N ILE A 363 12.18 9.58 -9.23
CA ILE A 363 12.75 8.23 -9.14
C ILE A 363 12.16 7.49 -7.94
N PHE A 364 11.80 6.23 -8.19
CA PHE A 364 11.42 5.25 -7.19
C PHE A 364 12.58 4.25 -7.02
N PRO A 365 13.52 4.50 -6.08
CA PRO A 365 14.78 3.76 -6.01
C PRO A 365 14.62 2.32 -5.51
N GLU A 366 13.43 1.93 -5.05
CA GLU A 366 13.08 0.54 -4.72
C GLU A 366 13.10 -0.35 -5.97
N GLY A 367 12.76 0.22 -7.12
CA GLY A 367 12.69 -0.50 -8.41
C GLY A 367 11.49 -1.44 -8.56
N THR A 368 10.58 -1.47 -7.57
CA THR A 368 9.36 -2.26 -7.56
C THR A 368 8.30 -1.57 -6.69
N CYS A 369 7.03 -1.97 -6.82
CA CYS A 369 5.94 -1.52 -5.96
C CYS A 369 5.78 -2.47 -4.77
N ILE A 370 5.58 -1.92 -3.57
CA ILE A 370 5.38 -2.69 -2.33
C ILE A 370 4.12 -2.23 -1.56
N ASN A 371 3.74 -2.96 -0.53
CA ASN A 371 2.47 -2.78 0.20
C ASN A 371 2.44 -1.63 1.23
N ASN A 372 3.33 -0.64 1.16
CA ASN A 372 3.39 0.54 2.05
C ASN A 372 3.52 0.24 3.57
N THR A 373 3.74 -1.02 3.97
CA THR A 373 4.01 -1.40 5.38
C THR A 373 5.49 -1.28 5.76
N SER A 374 6.36 -1.27 4.75
CA SER A 374 7.82 -1.11 4.88
C SER A 374 8.35 -0.36 3.65
N VAL A 375 9.67 -0.17 3.57
CA VAL A 375 10.36 0.38 2.39
C VAL A 375 11.49 -0.57 2.02
N MET A 376 11.66 -0.88 0.73
CA MET A 376 12.75 -1.75 0.30
C MET A 376 14.10 -1.03 0.29
N GLN A 377 15.18 -1.79 0.36
CA GLN A 377 16.52 -1.24 0.19
C GLN A 377 16.65 -0.52 -1.15
N PHE A 378 17.02 0.76 -1.09
CA PHE A 378 17.18 1.61 -2.26
C PHE A 378 18.37 1.18 -3.13
N LYS A 379 18.16 1.15 -4.45
CA LYS A 379 19.22 0.90 -5.41
C LYS A 379 20.14 2.13 -5.49
N LYS A 380 21.44 1.90 -5.27
CA LYS A 380 22.49 2.93 -5.25
C LYS A 380 22.55 3.78 -6.53
N GLY A 381 22.27 3.19 -7.69
CA GLY A 381 22.39 3.86 -8.99
C GLY A 381 21.57 5.15 -9.11
N SER A 382 20.44 5.26 -8.40
CA SER A 382 19.62 6.47 -8.36
C SER A 382 20.31 7.67 -7.71
N PHE A 383 21.35 7.44 -6.89
CA PHE A 383 22.08 8.44 -6.12
C PHE A 383 23.45 8.78 -6.73
N GLU A 384 23.94 7.98 -7.68
CA GLU A 384 25.26 8.14 -8.31
C GLU A 384 25.27 9.14 -9.48
N VAL A 385 24.10 9.58 -9.92
CA VAL A 385 23.92 10.52 -11.05
C VAL A 385 24.50 11.92 -10.73
N GLY A 386 24.51 12.30 -9.44
CA GLY A 386 24.82 13.66 -8.98
C GLY A 386 23.60 14.60 -9.02
N GLY A 387 23.75 15.79 -8.43
CA GLY A 387 22.68 16.79 -8.29
C GLY A 387 22.04 16.81 -6.90
N VAL A 388 21.11 17.76 -6.70
CA VAL A 388 20.37 17.89 -5.44
C VAL A 388 19.32 16.79 -5.35
N ILE A 389 19.31 16.07 -4.23
CA ILE A 389 18.36 15.01 -3.94
C ILE A 389 17.28 15.55 -3.00
N TYR A 390 16.03 15.38 -3.39
CA TYR A 390 14.85 15.72 -2.62
C TYR A 390 14.15 14.43 -2.17
N PRO A 391 14.31 14.02 -0.91
CA PRO A 391 13.58 12.87 -0.38
C PRO A 391 12.11 13.24 -0.18
N VAL A 392 11.21 12.40 -0.67
CA VAL A 392 9.77 12.52 -0.51
C VAL A 392 9.22 11.21 0.02
N ALA A 393 8.34 11.28 1.02
CA ALA A 393 7.64 10.11 1.52
C ALA A 393 6.16 10.18 1.11
N ILE A 394 5.65 9.06 0.59
CA ILE A 394 4.25 8.83 0.28
C ILE A 394 3.72 7.84 1.32
N LYS A 395 2.58 8.18 1.91
CA LYS A 395 1.86 7.29 2.82
C LYS A 395 0.40 7.29 2.44
N TYR A 396 -0.16 6.10 2.27
CA TYR A 396 -1.60 5.89 2.18
C TYR A 396 -2.18 5.68 3.57
N ASP A 397 -3.24 6.41 3.90
CA ASP A 397 -3.99 6.18 5.13
C ASP A 397 -4.81 4.88 4.97
N ALA A 398 -4.60 3.95 5.89
CA ALA A 398 -5.25 2.62 5.93
C ALA A 398 -6.58 2.64 6.69
#